data_AF-A0A8B7N415-F1
#
_entry.id   AF-A0A8B7N415-F1
#
_cell.length_a   1.000
_cell.length_b   1.000
_cell.length_c   1.000
_cell.angle_alpha   90.00
_cell.angle_beta   90.00
_cell.angle_gamma   90.00
#
_symmetry.space_group_name_H-M   'P 1'
#
loop_
_entity.id
_entity.type
_entity.pdbx_description
1 polymer ?
#
loop_
_entity_poly.entity_id
_entity_poly.type
_entity_poly.pdbx_seq_one_letter_code
_entity_poly.pdbx_strand_id
1 'polypeptide(L)'
;MISWPPTKLISLTRLISVIGRRYYARHAGGSSYESGIPQTEPGREEAVILSNDGEMFVCWHPQPVIPYSCTRPLPDVPETDTVLNVQYNSEVKELFKRQHPYYVNQKLQKLTFTTKHRWFPKHDVWAPPKPPKDREYL
;
A
#
# COMPACT_ATOMS: atom_id res chain seq x y z
N MET A 1 25.61 -42.94 51.68
CA MET A 1 25.10 -44.14 51.00
C MET A 1 23.58 -44.12 51.05
N ILE A 2 22.90 -43.69 50.00
CA ILE A 2 21.45 -43.92 49.83
C ILE A 2 21.21 -44.14 48.33
N SER A 3 20.99 -45.40 47.94
CA SER A 3 20.64 -45.84 46.59
C SER A 3 19.14 -45.71 46.36
N TRP A 4 18.73 -45.17 45.21
CA TRP A 4 17.34 -45.21 44.75
C TRP A 4 17.14 -46.37 43.75
N PRO A 5 16.01 -47.10 43.77
CA PRO A 5 15.73 -48.17 42.82
C PRO A 5 15.22 -47.64 41.48
N PRO A 6 15.37 -48.39 40.37
CA PRO A 6 14.98 -47.94 39.04
C PRO A 6 13.45 -48.08 38.85
N THR A 7 12.76 -46.97 38.64
CA THR A 7 11.35 -46.97 38.23
C THR A 7 11.24 -47.04 36.70
N LYS A 8 10.48 -48.02 36.23
CA LYS A 8 10.24 -48.32 34.82
C LYS A 8 9.39 -47.21 34.18
N LEU A 9 9.87 -46.64 33.07
CA LEU A 9 9.11 -45.77 32.18
C LEU A 9 8.04 -46.62 31.45
N ILE A 10 6.76 -46.38 31.76
CA ILE A 10 5.64 -46.94 31.00
C ILE A 10 5.10 -45.83 30.09
N SER A 11 5.21 -46.09 28.79
CA SER A 11 4.68 -45.28 27.70
C SER A 11 3.17 -45.06 27.84
N LEU A 12 2.74 -43.80 27.92
CA LEU A 12 1.34 -43.39 27.84
C LEU A 12 1.00 -42.96 26.42
N THR A 13 1.02 -43.90 25.48
CA THR A 13 0.30 -43.76 24.20
C THR A 13 -0.92 -44.65 24.23
N ARG A 14 -2.09 -44.02 24.41
CA ARG A 14 -3.47 -44.43 24.05
C ARG A 14 -4.43 -44.14 25.19
N LEU A 15 -5.16 -43.04 25.07
CA LEU A 15 -6.58 -42.90 25.38
C LEU A 15 -6.96 -41.42 25.27
N ILE A 16 -7.34 -40.99 24.06
CA ILE A 16 -8.47 -40.09 23.81
C ILE A 16 -8.88 -40.42 22.37
N SER A 17 -9.82 -41.35 22.24
CA SER A 17 -10.65 -41.47 21.05
C SER A 17 -12.09 -41.39 21.51
N VAL A 18 -12.91 -40.74 20.68
CA VAL A 18 -14.38 -40.78 20.70
C VAL A 18 -15.06 -39.76 21.64
N ILE A 19 -14.98 -38.46 21.33
CA ILE A 19 -16.09 -37.49 21.29
C ILE A 19 -15.54 -36.28 20.51
N GLY A 20 -16.08 -35.96 19.33
CA GLY A 20 -15.65 -34.78 18.54
C GLY A 20 -15.38 -35.01 17.06
N ARG A 21 -15.72 -36.19 16.50
CA ARG A 21 -15.62 -36.46 15.05
C ARG A 21 -16.99 -36.78 14.45
N ARG A 22 -17.92 -35.82 14.46
CA ARG A 22 -19.23 -35.99 13.79
C ARG A 22 -19.81 -34.72 13.16
N TYR A 23 -19.02 -33.75 12.70
CA TYR A 23 -19.59 -32.62 11.92
C TYR A 23 -18.73 -32.10 10.76
N TYR A 24 -17.83 -32.90 10.19
CA TYR A 24 -17.18 -32.55 8.91
C TYR A 24 -16.97 -33.80 8.06
N ALA A 25 -18.06 -34.40 7.59
CA ALA A 25 -18.01 -35.39 6.51
C ALA A 25 -19.39 -35.54 5.84
N ARG A 26 -19.71 -34.61 4.93
CA ARG A 26 -20.45 -34.86 3.68
C ARG A 26 -20.81 -33.54 3.02
N HIS A 27 -19.90 -33.06 2.17
CA HIS A 27 -20.26 -32.74 0.79
C HIS A 27 -19.03 -33.12 -0.05
N ALA A 28 -19.17 -34.27 -0.71
CA ALA A 28 -18.30 -34.65 -1.80
C ALA A 28 -18.64 -33.73 -2.97
N GLY A 29 -17.73 -32.81 -3.27
CA GLY A 29 -17.81 -31.87 -4.37
C GLY A 29 -16.52 -31.10 -4.37
N GLY A 30 -15.59 -31.49 -5.24
CA GLY A 30 -14.36 -30.73 -5.44
C GLY A 30 -14.72 -29.33 -5.88
N SER A 31 -14.63 -28.38 -4.97
CA SER A 31 -14.39 -26.99 -5.33
C SER A 31 -12.96 -26.75 -4.91
N SER A 32 -12.05 -26.88 -5.88
CA SER A 32 -10.75 -26.23 -5.78
C SER A 32 -11.01 -24.81 -5.29
N TYR A 33 -10.22 -24.35 -4.32
CA TYR A 33 -10.11 -22.94 -3.97
C TYR A 33 -9.44 -22.23 -5.15
N GLU A 34 -10.01 -22.31 -6.34
CA GLU A 34 -9.54 -21.59 -7.49
C GLU A 34 -9.99 -20.16 -7.24
N SER A 35 -9.15 -19.42 -6.53
CA SER A 35 -9.23 -17.97 -6.48
C SER A 35 -9.16 -17.53 -7.93
N GLY A 36 -10.30 -17.32 -8.60
CA GLY A 36 -10.39 -16.80 -9.97
C GLY A 36 -9.82 -15.38 -10.10
N ILE A 37 -9.14 -14.91 -9.07
CA ILE A 37 -8.40 -13.66 -8.98
C ILE A 37 -6.94 -14.02 -9.25
N PRO A 38 -6.33 -13.49 -10.32
CA PRO A 38 -4.93 -13.77 -10.60
C PRO A 38 -4.08 -13.27 -9.41
N GLN A 39 -3.16 -14.12 -8.94
CA GLN A 39 -2.20 -13.78 -7.86
C GLN A 39 -1.12 -12.80 -8.34
N THR A 40 -1.54 -11.69 -8.93
CA THR A 40 -0.65 -10.73 -9.60
C THR A 40 0.08 -9.83 -8.61
N GLU A 41 -0.44 -9.66 -7.38
CA GLU A 41 0.13 -8.75 -6.38
C GLU A 41 0.52 -9.50 -5.09
N PRO A 42 1.77 -9.36 -4.62
CA PRO A 42 2.20 -9.98 -3.37
C PRO A 42 1.45 -9.38 -2.17
N GLY A 43 0.85 -10.21 -1.32
CA GLY A 43 0.15 -9.78 -0.10
C GLY A 43 -1.36 -9.53 -0.24
N ARG A 44 -1.97 -9.94 -1.36
CA ARG A 44 -3.42 -9.80 -1.62
C ARG A 44 -4.15 -11.12 -1.32
N GLU A 45 -4.89 -11.16 -0.22
CA GLU A 45 -5.67 -12.32 0.23
C GLU A 45 -7.17 -12.04 0.12
N GLU A 46 -7.78 -12.36 -1.01
CA GLU A 46 -9.20 -12.12 -1.26
C GLU A 46 -9.97 -13.43 -1.40
N ALA A 47 -11.19 -13.44 -0.84
CA ALA A 47 -12.08 -14.57 -0.96
C ALA A 47 -13.51 -14.08 -1.23
N VAL A 48 -14.19 -14.78 -2.14
CA VAL A 48 -15.64 -14.65 -2.35
C VAL A 48 -16.24 -15.99 -2.00
N ILE A 49 -17.16 -15.99 -1.03
CA ILE A 49 -17.75 -17.21 -0.46
C ILE A 49 -19.26 -17.10 -0.65
N LEU A 50 -19.91 -18.22 -0.98
CA LEU A 50 -21.36 -18.31 -0.97
C LEU A 50 -21.83 -18.61 0.47
N SER A 51 -22.86 -17.92 0.95
CA SER A 51 -23.48 -18.23 2.24
C SER A 51 -23.97 -19.68 2.27
N ASN A 52 -24.08 -20.28 3.46
CA ASN A 52 -24.52 -21.67 3.63
C ASN A 52 -25.89 -21.94 2.99
N ASP A 53 -26.74 -20.92 2.96
CA ASP A 53 -28.09 -21.00 2.39
C ASP A 53 -28.11 -20.76 0.86
N GLY A 54 -26.97 -20.39 0.25
CA GLY A 54 -26.85 -20.17 -1.19
C GLY A 54 -27.43 -18.85 -1.72
N GLU A 55 -28.04 -18.04 -0.85
CA GLU A 55 -28.79 -16.84 -1.27
C GLU A 55 -27.93 -15.57 -1.39
N MET A 56 -26.76 -15.54 -0.73
CA MET A 56 -25.90 -14.35 -0.68
C MET A 56 -24.45 -14.70 -0.95
N PHE A 57 -23.76 -13.79 -1.65
CA PHE A 57 -22.31 -13.80 -1.78
C PHE A 57 -21.68 -12.91 -0.72
N VAL A 58 -20.66 -13.41 -0.04
CA VAL A 58 -19.87 -12.71 0.97
C VAL A 58 -18.46 -12.49 0.42
N CYS A 59 -18.01 -11.23 0.42
CA CYS A 59 -16.69 -10.86 -0.07
C CYS A 59 -15.78 -10.46 1.11
N TRP A 60 -14.64 -11.14 1.24
CA TRP A 60 -13.55 -10.77 2.12
C TRP A 60 -12.45 -10.08 1.30
N HIS A 61 -12.25 -8.79 1.57
CA HIS A 61 -11.30 -7.94 0.87
C HIS A 61 -10.51 -7.10 1.89
N PRO A 62 -9.54 -7.70 2.59
CA PRO A 62 -8.66 -6.97 3.49
C PRO A 62 -7.76 -6.02 2.69
N GLN A 63 -7.32 -4.93 3.31
CA GLN A 63 -6.36 -4.03 2.69
C GLN A 63 -5.01 -4.75 2.54
N PRO A 64 -4.44 -4.82 1.33
CA PRO A 64 -3.15 -5.47 1.12
C PRO A 64 -2.02 -4.66 1.79
N VAL A 65 -1.10 -5.38 2.43
CA VAL A 65 0.10 -4.79 3.04
C VAL A 65 1.28 -4.93 2.08
N ILE A 66 1.96 -3.82 1.79
CA ILE A 66 3.16 -3.82 0.94
C ILE A 66 4.33 -4.40 1.75
N PRO A 67 4.98 -5.49 1.30
CA PRO A 67 6.11 -6.06 2.02
C PRO A 67 7.30 -5.10 2.04
N TYR A 68 8.09 -5.12 3.13
CA TYR A 68 9.27 -4.24 3.26
C TYR A 68 10.27 -4.41 2.11
N SER A 69 10.42 -5.63 1.57
CA SER A 69 11.29 -5.92 0.42
C SER A 69 10.90 -5.19 -0.88
N CYS A 70 9.65 -4.71 -0.98
CA CYS A 70 9.16 -3.91 -2.11
C CYS A 70 9.38 -2.41 -1.89
N THR A 71 9.93 -2.00 -0.75
CA THR A 71 10.25 -0.60 -0.45
C THR A 71 11.72 -0.30 -0.73
N ARG A 72 12.04 0.98 -0.98
CA ARG A 72 13.41 1.46 -1.08
C ARG A 72 13.71 2.34 0.12
N PRO A 73 14.94 2.31 0.66
CA PRO A 73 15.33 3.24 1.71
C PRO A 73 15.20 4.68 1.18
N LEU A 74 14.89 5.59 2.08
CA LEU A 74 14.97 7.03 1.78
C LEU A 74 16.43 7.37 1.47
N PRO A 75 16.68 8.26 0.50
CA PRO A 75 18.04 8.70 0.21
C PRO A 75 18.63 9.44 1.41
N ASP A 76 19.93 9.26 1.63
CA ASP A 76 20.64 9.99 2.69
C ASP A 76 20.63 11.49 2.40
N VAL A 77 20.41 12.29 3.45
CA VAL A 77 20.48 13.75 3.34
C VAL A 77 21.96 14.13 3.20
N PRO A 78 22.33 14.97 2.21
CA PRO A 78 23.71 15.40 2.09
C PRO A 78 24.14 16.16 3.34
N GLU A 79 25.29 15.78 3.91
CA GLU A 79 25.91 16.53 4.99
C GLU A 79 26.22 17.96 4.51
N THR A 80 25.98 18.95 5.37
CA THR A 80 26.29 20.34 5.05
C THR A 80 27.33 20.87 6.01
N ASP A 81 28.33 21.56 5.46
CA ASP A 81 29.45 22.10 6.23
C ASP A 81 29.08 23.36 7.04
N THR A 82 27.80 23.73 7.09
CA THR A 82 27.33 24.97 7.70
C THR A 82 26.65 24.73 9.04
N VAL A 83 26.99 25.55 10.04
CA VAL A 83 26.42 25.48 11.41
C VAL A 83 24.89 25.57 11.41
N LEU A 84 24.30 26.31 10.48
CA LEU A 84 22.85 26.49 10.38
C LEU A 84 22.16 25.47 9.46
N ASN A 85 22.90 24.55 8.85
CA ASN A 85 22.39 23.61 7.85
C ASN A 85 21.68 24.28 6.66
N VAL A 86 21.97 25.56 6.40
CA VAL A 86 21.37 26.37 5.33
C VAL A 86 22.32 26.37 4.14
N GLN A 87 22.06 25.48 3.18
CA GLN A 87 22.77 25.51 1.90
C GLN A 87 22.28 26.70 1.06
N TYR A 88 23.03 27.81 1.10
CA TYR A 88 22.89 28.90 0.13
C TYR A 88 23.45 28.47 -1.23
N ASN A 89 22.74 27.59 -1.91
CA ASN A 89 23.16 27.04 -3.19
C ASN A 89 23.06 28.12 -4.29
N SER A 90 24.05 28.13 -5.18
CA SER A 90 24.09 29.03 -6.34
C SER A 90 22.82 28.92 -7.20
N GLU A 91 22.27 27.71 -7.33
CA GLU A 91 21.01 27.42 -8.01
C GLU A 91 19.81 28.16 -7.39
N VAL A 92 19.72 28.17 -6.05
CA VAL A 92 18.65 28.86 -5.32
C VAL A 92 18.72 30.36 -5.59
N LYS A 93 19.93 30.93 -5.62
CA LYS A 93 20.13 32.34 -5.95
C LYS A 93 19.68 32.67 -7.38
N GLU A 94 19.84 31.76 -8.33
CA GLU A 94 19.41 31.97 -9.71
C GLU A 94 17.89 31.97 -9.88
N LEU A 95 17.15 31.25 -9.04
CA LEU A 95 15.69 31.24 -9.04
C LEU A 95 15.09 32.61 -8.68
N PHE A 96 15.73 33.35 -7.77
CA PHE A 96 15.25 34.66 -7.31
C PHE A 96 15.67 35.83 -8.22
N LYS A 97 16.55 35.61 -9.21
CA LYS A 97 16.91 36.65 -10.18
C LYS A 97 15.75 36.92 -11.13
N ARG A 98 15.50 38.19 -11.45
CA ARG A 98 14.52 38.57 -12.48
C ARG A 98 14.99 38.07 -13.85
N GLN A 99 14.28 37.09 -14.40
CA GLN A 99 14.52 36.54 -15.74
C GLN A 99 13.46 37.04 -16.72
N HIS A 100 13.81 37.13 -18.00
CA HIS A 100 12.84 37.48 -19.04
C HIS A 100 11.74 36.39 -19.14
N PRO A 101 10.45 36.75 -19.32
CA PRO A 101 9.32 35.81 -19.30
C PRO A 101 9.48 34.61 -20.25
N TYR A 102 10.13 34.81 -21.40
CA TYR A 102 10.45 33.72 -22.33
C TYR A 102 11.25 32.58 -21.68
N TYR A 103 12.32 32.91 -20.94
CA TYR A 103 13.17 31.90 -20.30
C TYR A 103 12.45 31.22 -19.13
N VAL A 104 11.62 31.98 -18.40
CA VAL A 104 10.78 31.43 -17.33
C VAL A 104 9.80 30.40 -17.92
N ASN A 105 9.12 30.74 -19.00
CA ASN A 105 8.18 29.85 -19.68
C ASN A 105 8.86 28.59 -20.22
N GLN A 106 10.07 28.71 -20.77
CA GLN A 106 10.85 27.56 -21.23
C GLN A 106 11.26 26.63 -20.07
N LYS A 107 11.68 27.20 -18.94
CA LYS A 107 12.00 26.41 -17.72
C LYS A 107 10.75 25.69 -17.21
N LEU A 108 9.62 26.39 -17.11
CA LEU A 108 8.34 25.81 -16.69
C LEU A 108 7.90 24.67 -17.62
N GLN A 109 8.05 24.86 -18.93
CA GLN A 109 7.75 23.84 -19.93
C GLN A 109 8.57 22.56 -19.68
N LYS A 110 9.87 22.69 -19.45
CA LYS A 110 10.79 21.56 -19.22
C LYS A 110 10.52 20.86 -17.89
N LEU A 111 10.23 21.61 -16.82
CA LEU A 111 9.98 21.06 -15.49
C LEU A 111 8.65 20.28 -15.40
N THR A 112 7.62 20.79 -16.08
CA THR A 112 6.26 20.22 -15.99
C THR A 112 5.91 19.30 -17.16
N PHE A 113 6.82 19.13 -18.13
CA PHE A 113 6.58 18.41 -19.38
C PHE A 113 5.31 18.87 -20.13
N THR A 114 5.03 20.18 -20.08
CA THR A 114 3.86 20.78 -20.73
C THR A 114 4.23 21.45 -22.06
N THR A 115 3.25 22.03 -22.75
CA THR A 115 3.49 22.84 -23.96
C THR A 115 3.65 24.32 -23.60
N LYS A 116 4.38 25.07 -24.44
CA LYS A 116 4.66 26.50 -24.22
C LYS A 116 3.39 27.37 -24.11
N HIS A 117 2.31 27.01 -24.80
CA HIS A 117 1.07 27.81 -24.90
C HIS A 117 0.32 27.94 -23.57
N ARG A 118 0.55 27.02 -22.62
CA ARG A 118 -0.04 27.09 -21.28
C ARG A 118 0.47 28.29 -20.46
N TRP A 119 1.68 28.74 -20.75
CA TRP A 119 2.42 29.73 -19.94
C TRP A 119 2.40 31.14 -20.54
N PHE A 120 1.74 31.34 -21.68
CA PHE A 120 1.46 32.67 -22.19
C PHE A 120 0.20 33.21 -21.51
N PRO A 121 0.17 34.50 -21.13
CA PRO A 121 -1.01 35.09 -20.53
C PRO A 121 -2.18 34.97 -21.51
N LYS A 122 -3.33 34.55 -21.00
CA LYS A 122 -4.59 34.57 -21.74
C LYS A 122 -5.33 35.84 -21.36
N HIS A 123 -5.82 36.55 -22.37
CA HIS A 123 -6.74 37.66 -22.15
C HIS A 123 -8.08 37.09 -21.67
N ASP A 124 -8.58 37.66 -20.56
CA ASP A 124 -9.88 37.47 -19.95
C ASP A 124 -10.52 36.08 -20.10
N VAL A 125 -10.12 35.16 -19.22
CA VAL A 125 -10.91 33.96 -18.97
C VAL A 125 -11.99 34.34 -17.97
N TRP A 126 -13.25 34.43 -18.41
CA TRP A 126 -14.41 34.62 -17.53
C TRP A 126 -14.67 33.35 -16.73
N ALA A 127 -13.87 33.15 -15.68
CA ALA A 127 -14.11 32.13 -14.68
C ALA A 127 -14.87 32.77 -13.49
N PRO A 128 -15.96 32.16 -13.01
CA PRO A 128 -16.62 32.66 -11.81
C PRO A 128 -15.64 32.57 -10.63
N PRO A 129 -15.44 33.64 -9.83
CA PRO A 129 -14.48 33.67 -8.74
C PRO A 129 -14.82 32.69 -7.60
N LYS A 130 -16.07 32.24 -7.52
CA LYS A 130 -16.57 31.29 -6.52
C LYS A 130 -17.41 30.22 -7.22
N PRO A 131 -16.79 29.22 -7.86
CA PRO A 131 -17.54 28.08 -8.37
C PRO A 131 -18.19 27.31 -7.20
N PRO A 132 -19.36 26.70 -7.40
CA PRO A 132 -19.99 25.88 -6.37
C PRO A 132 -19.08 24.71 -5.99
N LYS A 133 -18.99 24.39 -4.70
CA LYS A 133 -18.25 23.23 -4.20
C LYS A 133 -19.15 22.00 -4.31
N ASP A 134 -18.68 20.94 -4.94
CA ASP A 134 -19.44 19.70 -5.15
C ASP A 134 -19.73 18.94 -3.83
N ARG A 135 -18.80 18.99 -2.87
CA ARG A 135 -18.92 18.34 -1.57
C ARG A 135 -18.98 19.41 -0.48
N GLU A 136 -20.19 19.74 -0.03
CA GLU A 136 -20.42 20.82 0.96
C GLU A 136 -20.05 20.44 2.40
N TYR A 137 -20.09 19.13 2.72
CA TYR A 137 -19.91 18.59 4.08
C TYR A 137 -18.64 17.74 4.28
N LEU A 138 -17.68 17.80 3.34
CA LEU A 138 -16.34 17.21 3.42
C LEU A 138 -15.28 18.31 3.31
#